data_AF-A0A7Y8LUL9-F1
#
_entry.id   AF-A0A7Y8LUL9-F1
#
_cell.length_a   1.000
_cell.length_b   1.000
_cell.length_c   1.000
_cell.angle_alpha   90.00
_cell.angle_beta   90.00
_cell.angle_gamma   90.00
#
_symmetry.space_group_name_H-M   'P 1'
#
loop_
_entity.id
_entity.type
_entity.pdbx_description
1 polymer ?
#
loop_
_entity_poly.entity_id
_entity_poly.type
_entity_poly.pdbx_seq_one_letter_code
_entity_poly.pdbx_strand_id
1 'polypeptide(L)'
;MHPRTLAALVVVTAAITPASLPLRAQGSAAYAVAAAEAAANSVEVLRDDPTFAPYFATPELAKKLRQAHAKLALAKDALVNLRSPHAESEAYEHAVAAEAAFRDIEKELRWRHAQQLRRAAGTGAEDERAARQRLLAEIATLAAAGRETLARPASSWPSELTARAQLGRALQAVAGVNDSMPSAQLQRLRDELASAQLAARYAYRTWPSLAAPFPPPQWVEPPPRPAPPQRLRRAVELFLSGDYRGAVQWLSECTMPEVQATALAHLIRSAAGYYLFVESGERDQQLLAQARADAQACRTSGAGVAPVRDAFSPRFEAFFREP
;
A
#
# COMPACT_ATOMS: atom_id res chain seq x y z
N MET A 1 -21.20 36.29 42.54
CA MET A 1 -21.02 36.93 41.22
C MET A 1 -19.55 36.81 40.81
N HIS A 2 -19.20 35.83 39.98
CA HIS A 2 -18.00 35.82 39.13
C HIS A 2 -18.21 34.80 38.01
N PRO A 3 -17.79 35.11 36.77
CA PRO A 3 -18.19 34.36 35.58
C PRO A 3 -17.31 33.14 35.36
N ARG A 4 -17.91 32.02 34.94
CA ARG A 4 -17.20 30.83 34.46
C ARG A 4 -16.82 31.01 32.99
N THR A 5 -15.52 31.11 32.75
CA THR A 5 -14.88 31.12 31.43
C THR A 5 -14.98 29.73 30.80
N LEU A 6 -15.70 29.62 29.68
CA LEU A 6 -15.72 28.43 28.83
C LEU A 6 -14.51 28.47 27.88
N ALA A 7 -13.57 27.55 28.07
CA ALA A 7 -12.49 27.31 27.12
C ALA A 7 -12.98 26.35 26.02
N ALA A 8 -13.07 26.85 24.79
CA ALA A 8 -13.40 26.07 23.61
C ALA A 8 -12.19 25.23 23.17
N LEU A 9 -12.36 23.91 23.09
CA LEU A 9 -11.37 22.98 22.56
C LEU A 9 -11.53 22.91 21.04
N VAL A 10 -10.60 23.52 20.30
CA VAL A 10 -10.51 23.43 18.84
C VAL A 10 -9.80 22.12 18.49
N VAL A 11 -10.54 21.17 17.91
CA VAL A 11 -9.97 19.94 17.34
C VAL A 11 -9.52 20.25 15.92
N VAL A 12 -8.21 20.30 15.70
CA VAL A 12 -7.60 20.43 14.38
C VAL A 12 -7.52 19.04 13.75
N THR A 13 -8.50 18.68 12.93
CA THR A 13 -8.37 17.56 11.99
C THR A 13 -7.51 18.00 10.82
N ALA A 14 -6.27 17.50 10.77
CA ALA A 14 -5.41 17.64 9.61
C ALA A 14 -5.97 16.78 8.46
N ALA A 15 -6.71 17.41 7.56
CA ALA A 15 -7.07 16.83 6.28
C ALA A 15 -5.78 16.71 5.44
N ILE A 16 -5.38 15.48 5.14
CA ILE A 16 -4.39 15.22 4.10
C ILE A 16 -5.09 15.53 2.77
N THR A 17 -4.93 16.75 2.29
CA THR A 17 -5.34 17.13 0.95
C THR A 17 -4.42 16.45 -0.06
N PRO A 18 -4.95 15.70 -1.04
CA PRO A 18 -4.12 15.21 -2.13
C PRO A 18 -3.50 16.40 -2.85
N ALA A 19 -2.19 16.36 -3.08
CA ALA A 19 -1.46 17.42 -3.74
C ALA A 19 -2.09 17.73 -5.11
N SER A 20 -2.55 18.97 -5.28
CA SER A 20 -3.09 19.47 -6.53
C SER A 20 -2.01 19.43 -7.61
N LEU A 21 -2.11 18.48 -8.54
CA LEU A 21 -1.24 18.40 -9.71
C LEU A 21 -1.43 19.64 -10.62
N PRO A 22 -0.38 20.08 -11.35
CA PRO A 22 -0.42 21.27 -12.19
C PRO A 22 -1.53 21.19 -13.27
N LEU A 23 -2.32 22.26 -13.39
CA LEU A 23 -3.51 22.37 -14.25
C LEU A 23 -3.28 22.06 -15.75
N ARG A 24 -2.05 22.16 -16.27
CA ARG A 24 -1.74 21.87 -17.68
C ARG A 24 -1.64 20.38 -18.02
N ALA A 25 -1.52 19.49 -17.02
CA ALA A 25 -1.44 18.04 -17.24
C ALA A 25 -2.82 17.36 -17.34
N GLN A 26 -3.92 18.08 -17.06
CA GLN A 26 -5.27 17.51 -16.94
C GLN A 26 -5.94 17.15 -18.28
N GLY A 27 -5.26 17.38 -19.41
CA GLY A 27 -5.80 17.11 -20.75
C GLY A 27 -5.10 16.02 -21.56
N SER A 28 -4.08 15.33 -21.03
CA SER A 28 -3.40 14.28 -21.81
C SER A 28 -4.14 12.95 -21.74
N ALA A 29 -4.11 12.19 -22.83
CA ALA A 29 -4.70 10.85 -22.90
C ALA A 29 -4.12 9.90 -21.84
N ALA A 30 -2.80 9.98 -21.61
CA ALA A 30 -2.11 9.19 -20.60
C ALA A 30 -2.63 9.48 -19.18
N TYR A 31 -2.89 10.75 -18.85
CA TYR A 31 -3.47 11.14 -17.57
C TYR A 31 -4.90 10.59 -17.41
N ALA A 32 -5.73 10.69 -18.46
CA ALA A 32 -7.08 10.15 -18.45
C ALA A 32 -7.09 8.62 -18.28
N VAL A 33 -6.17 7.90 -18.94
CA VAL A 33 -6.01 6.44 -18.77
C VAL A 33 -5.64 6.10 -17.34
N ALA A 34 -4.67 6.80 -16.74
CA ALA A 34 -4.28 6.60 -15.35
C ALA A 34 -5.44 6.87 -14.37
N ALA A 35 -6.26 7.90 -14.63
CA ALA A 35 -7.45 8.19 -13.84
C ALA A 35 -8.51 7.08 -13.94
N ALA A 36 -8.73 6.55 -15.14
CA ALA A 36 -9.64 5.42 -15.36
C ALA A 36 -9.14 4.13 -14.68
N GLU A 37 -7.84 3.86 -14.69
CA GLU A 37 -7.23 2.74 -13.95
C GLU A 37 -7.39 2.89 -12.44
N ALA A 38 -7.16 4.10 -11.90
CA ALA A 38 -7.37 4.38 -10.48
C ALA A 38 -8.84 4.14 -10.08
N ALA A 39 -9.79 4.54 -10.93
CA ALA A 39 -11.21 4.26 -10.71
C ALA A 39 -11.54 2.75 -10.79
N ALA A 40 -10.92 2.02 -11.73
CA ALA A 40 -11.06 0.56 -11.82
C ALA A 40 -10.55 -0.12 -10.55
N ASN A 41 -9.36 0.26 -10.06
CA ASN A 41 -8.77 -0.28 -8.83
C ASN A 41 -9.67 -0.04 -7.61
N SER A 42 -10.30 1.13 -7.50
CA SER A 42 -11.27 1.40 -6.42
C SER A 42 -12.45 0.43 -6.45
N VAL A 43 -12.95 0.07 -7.64
CA VAL A 43 -14.03 -0.92 -7.78
C VAL A 43 -13.53 -2.34 -7.48
N GLU A 44 -12.30 -2.68 -7.82
CA GLU A 44 -11.70 -3.97 -7.46
C GLU A 44 -11.50 -4.11 -5.95
N VAL A 45 -11.06 -3.05 -5.26
CA VAL A 45 -10.99 -3.04 -3.79
C VAL A 45 -12.38 -3.31 -3.17
N LEU A 46 -13.44 -2.72 -3.74
CA LEU A 46 -14.81 -3.04 -3.31
C LEU A 46 -15.22 -4.48 -3.67
N ARG A 47 -14.76 -5.03 -4.79
CA ARG A 47 -15.06 -6.43 -5.16
C ARG A 47 -14.46 -7.42 -4.16
N ASP A 48 -13.26 -7.13 -3.70
CA ASP A 48 -12.53 -7.98 -2.76
C ASP A 48 -13.02 -7.81 -1.31
N ASP A 49 -13.79 -6.75 -1.02
CA ASP A 49 -14.47 -6.56 0.26
C ASP A 49 -15.68 -7.52 0.40
N PRO A 50 -15.68 -8.42 1.42
CA PRO A 50 -16.78 -9.35 1.65
C PRO A 50 -18.15 -8.69 1.83
N THR A 51 -18.18 -7.43 2.30
CA THR A 51 -19.43 -6.67 2.49
C THR A 51 -20.10 -6.29 1.18
N PHE A 52 -19.33 -6.20 0.08
CA PHE A 52 -19.82 -5.81 -1.24
C PHE A 52 -19.94 -6.98 -2.22
N ALA A 53 -19.27 -8.12 -1.95
CA ALA A 53 -19.30 -9.32 -2.80
C ALA A 53 -20.72 -9.73 -3.29
N PRO A 54 -21.80 -9.68 -2.49
CA PRO A 54 -23.14 -10.04 -2.96
C PRO A 54 -23.68 -9.15 -4.09
N TYR A 55 -23.26 -7.88 -4.17
CA TYR A 55 -23.77 -6.96 -5.20
C TYR A 55 -23.15 -7.24 -6.58
N PHE A 56 -21.94 -7.79 -6.62
CA PHE A 56 -21.25 -8.17 -7.85
C PHE A 56 -21.87 -9.38 -8.56
N ALA A 57 -22.66 -10.19 -7.85
CA ALA A 57 -23.39 -11.31 -8.43
C ALA A 57 -24.56 -10.88 -9.34
N THR A 58 -24.93 -9.59 -9.36
CA THR A 58 -26.06 -9.11 -10.16
C THR A 58 -25.68 -9.02 -11.65
N PRO A 59 -26.49 -9.57 -12.59
CA PRO A 59 -26.14 -9.62 -14.01
C PRO A 59 -26.02 -8.23 -14.65
N GLU A 60 -26.77 -7.25 -14.14
CA GLU A 60 -26.69 -5.85 -14.56
C GLU A 60 -25.32 -5.23 -14.24
N LEU A 61 -24.82 -5.43 -13.03
CA LEU A 61 -23.53 -4.88 -12.62
C LEU A 61 -22.38 -5.57 -13.36
N ALA A 62 -22.47 -6.89 -13.54
CA ALA A 62 -21.53 -7.65 -14.36
C ALA A 62 -21.47 -7.14 -15.81
N LYS A 63 -22.62 -6.78 -16.40
CA LYS A 63 -22.68 -6.13 -17.73
C LYS A 63 -22.01 -4.76 -17.73
N LYS A 64 -22.31 -3.90 -16.75
CA LYS A 64 -21.69 -2.56 -16.63
C LYS A 64 -20.17 -2.64 -16.46
N LEU A 65 -19.68 -3.56 -15.62
CA LEU A 65 -18.24 -3.81 -15.43
C LEU A 65 -17.55 -4.23 -16.71
N ARG A 66 -18.11 -5.20 -17.45
CA ARG A 66 -17.55 -5.61 -18.76
C ARG A 66 -17.49 -4.45 -19.74
N GLN A 67 -18.51 -3.59 -19.78
CA GLN A 67 -18.51 -2.39 -20.62
C GLN A 67 -17.45 -1.38 -20.18
N ALA A 68 -17.27 -1.14 -18.88
CA ALA A 68 -16.25 -0.23 -18.36
C ALA A 68 -14.82 -0.74 -18.67
N HIS A 69 -14.56 -2.03 -18.45
CA HIS A 69 -13.28 -2.63 -18.81
C HIS A 69 -13.02 -2.62 -20.32
N ALA A 70 -14.04 -2.86 -21.16
CA ALA A 70 -13.89 -2.77 -22.61
C ALA A 70 -13.49 -1.35 -23.07
N LYS A 71 -14.07 -0.29 -22.48
CA LYS A 71 -13.67 1.09 -22.76
C LYS A 71 -12.24 1.38 -22.32
N LEU A 72 -11.84 0.91 -21.15
CA LEU A 72 -10.47 1.07 -20.67
C LEU A 72 -9.46 0.34 -21.59
N ALA A 73 -9.80 -0.86 -22.07
CA ALA A 73 -8.98 -1.59 -23.02
C ALA A 73 -8.84 -0.82 -24.35
N LEU A 74 -9.94 -0.30 -24.91
CA LEU A 74 -9.90 0.54 -26.12
C LEU A 74 -9.03 1.79 -25.93
N ALA A 75 -9.10 2.43 -24.76
CA ALA A 75 -8.26 3.59 -24.45
C ALA A 75 -6.77 3.24 -24.44
N LYS A 76 -6.40 2.09 -23.85
CA LYS A 76 -5.01 1.60 -23.84
C LYS A 76 -4.52 1.22 -25.23
N ASP A 77 -5.35 0.53 -26.01
CA ASP A 77 -5.01 0.14 -27.38
C ASP A 77 -4.79 1.36 -28.28
N ALA A 78 -5.65 2.38 -28.15
CA ALA A 78 -5.49 3.65 -28.84
C ALA A 78 -4.20 4.37 -28.44
N LEU A 79 -3.84 4.37 -27.14
CA LEU A 79 -2.60 4.97 -26.65
C LEU A 79 -1.34 4.30 -27.21
N VAL A 80 -1.36 2.97 -27.38
CA VAL A 80 -0.25 2.21 -27.97
C VAL A 80 -0.16 2.44 -29.49
N ASN A 81 -1.29 2.64 -30.16
CA ASN A 81 -1.35 2.82 -31.61
C ASN A 81 -1.10 4.27 -32.06
N LEU A 82 0.12 4.77 -31.82
CA LEU A 82 0.55 6.12 -32.21
C LEU A 82 0.60 6.37 -33.74
N ARG A 83 0.20 5.40 -34.58
CA ARG A 83 0.17 5.57 -36.04
C ARG A 83 -1.03 6.38 -36.52
N SER A 84 -2.12 6.44 -35.74
CA SER A 84 -3.29 7.26 -36.08
C SER A 84 -3.08 8.70 -35.59
N PRO A 85 -3.33 9.73 -36.42
CA PRO A 85 -3.27 11.12 -35.98
C PRO A 85 -4.35 11.46 -34.94
N HIS A 86 -5.36 10.60 -34.78
CA HIS A 86 -6.45 10.76 -33.81
C HIS A 86 -6.30 9.87 -32.57
N ALA A 87 -5.25 9.04 -32.51
CA ALA A 87 -5.04 8.05 -31.45
C ALA A 87 -5.09 8.68 -30.04
N GLU A 88 -4.49 9.85 -29.87
CA GLU A 88 -4.46 10.53 -28.57
C GLU A 88 -5.86 11.03 -28.15
N SER A 89 -6.63 11.60 -29.09
CA SER A 89 -8.00 12.05 -28.81
C SER A 89 -8.94 10.87 -28.53
N GLU A 90 -8.85 9.79 -29.32
CA GLU A 90 -9.63 8.57 -29.13
C GLU A 90 -9.30 7.91 -27.78
N ALA A 91 -8.01 7.82 -27.44
CA ALA A 91 -7.56 7.30 -26.14
C ALA A 91 -8.10 8.14 -24.98
N TYR A 92 -8.06 9.47 -25.10
CA TYR A 92 -8.61 10.38 -24.10
C TYR A 92 -10.12 10.18 -23.92
N GLU A 93 -10.89 10.16 -25.01
CA GLU A 93 -12.35 9.98 -24.97
C GLU A 93 -12.75 8.64 -24.36
N HIS A 94 -12.11 7.54 -24.78
CA HIS A 94 -12.36 6.22 -24.23
C HIS A 94 -11.99 6.13 -22.75
N ALA A 95 -10.87 6.77 -22.34
CA ALA A 95 -10.44 6.79 -20.94
C ALA A 95 -11.42 7.56 -20.05
N VAL A 96 -11.84 8.76 -20.44
CA VAL A 96 -12.84 9.55 -19.70
C VAL A 96 -14.16 8.78 -19.59
N ALA A 97 -14.59 8.13 -20.68
CA ALA A 97 -15.81 7.32 -20.68
C ALA A 97 -15.71 6.06 -19.80
N ALA A 98 -14.50 5.48 -19.65
CA ALA A 98 -14.22 4.36 -18.75
C ALA A 98 -14.22 4.82 -17.29
N GLU A 99 -13.52 5.92 -16.99
CA GLU A 99 -13.46 6.51 -15.65
C GLU A 99 -14.86 6.82 -15.12
N ALA A 100 -15.68 7.51 -15.92
CA ALA A 100 -17.06 7.84 -15.56
C ALA A 100 -17.87 6.57 -15.24
N ALA A 101 -17.72 5.52 -16.06
CA ALA A 101 -18.42 4.25 -15.85
C ALA A 101 -18.00 3.55 -14.55
N PHE A 102 -16.70 3.52 -14.21
CA PHE A 102 -16.24 2.94 -12.94
C PHE A 102 -16.73 3.74 -11.73
N ARG A 103 -16.69 5.08 -11.79
CA ARG A 103 -17.21 5.94 -10.71
C ARG A 103 -18.71 5.77 -10.50
N ASP A 104 -19.48 5.56 -11.57
CA ASP A 104 -20.91 5.29 -11.45
C ASP A 104 -21.21 3.92 -10.82
N ILE A 105 -20.43 2.90 -11.19
CA ILE A 105 -20.47 1.57 -10.55
C ILE A 105 -20.15 1.67 -9.06
N GLU A 106 -19.10 2.41 -8.68
CA GLU A 106 -18.72 2.64 -7.29
C GLU A 106 -19.85 3.33 -6.49
N LYS A 107 -20.43 4.40 -7.03
CA LYS A 107 -21.56 5.09 -6.39
C LYS A 107 -22.77 4.17 -6.21
N GLU A 108 -23.08 3.37 -7.21
CA GLU A 108 -24.20 2.42 -7.17
C GLU A 108 -23.98 1.35 -6.09
N LEU A 109 -22.77 0.78 -6.00
CA LEU A 109 -22.40 -0.19 -4.97
C LEU A 109 -22.58 0.40 -3.56
N ARG A 110 -22.03 1.59 -3.31
CA ARG A 110 -22.15 2.27 -2.02
C ARG A 110 -23.60 2.61 -1.67
N TRP A 111 -24.39 3.03 -2.66
CA TRP A 111 -25.82 3.31 -2.47
C TRP A 111 -26.61 2.03 -2.11
N ARG A 112 -26.39 0.92 -2.83
CA ARG A 112 -27.03 -0.38 -2.54
C ARG A 112 -26.66 -0.87 -1.14
N HIS A 113 -25.40 -0.74 -0.75
CA HIS A 113 -24.95 -1.10 0.59
C HIS A 113 -25.61 -0.25 1.68
N ALA A 114 -25.65 1.08 1.49
CA ALA A 114 -26.34 1.97 2.42
C ALA A 114 -27.85 1.66 2.54
N GLN A 115 -28.51 1.29 1.43
CA GLN A 115 -29.91 0.85 1.45
C GLN A 115 -30.10 -0.46 2.21
N GLN A 116 -29.21 -1.43 2.04
CA GLN A 116 -29.27 -2.68 2.80
C GLN A 116 -29.08 -2.44 4.29
N LEU A 117 -28.13 -1.59 4.68
CA LEU A 117 -27.93 -1.20 6.08
C LEU A 117 -29.17 -0.51 6.65
N ARG A 118 -29.83 0.38 5.89
CA ARG A 118 -31.09 1.01 6.31
C ARG A 118 -32.23 0.01 6.47
N ARG A 119 -32.31 -1.00 5.59
CA ARG A 119 -33.33 -2.06 5.69
C ARG A 119 -33.07 -2.97 6.90
N ALA A 120 -31.81 -3.34 7.14
CA ALA A 120 -31.41 -4.08 8.34
C ALA A 120 -31.62 -3.26 9.63
N ALA A 121 -31.44 -1.93 9.58
CA ALA A 121 -31.78 -1.05 10.69
C ALA A 121 -33.29 -0.95 10.92
N GLY A 122 -34.12 -1.21 9.89
CA GLY A 122 -35.59 -1.25 9.99
C GLY A 122 -36.16 -2.46 10.72
N THR A 123 -35.42 -3.58 10.77
CA THR A 123 -35.68 -4.74 11.67
C THR A 123 -34.98 -4.57 13.04
N GLY A 124 -34.41 -3.39 13.27
CA GLY A 124 -33.20 -3.20 14.07
C GLY A 124 -33.33 -3.26 15.58
N ALA A 125 -34.51 -3.28 16.20
CA ALA A 125 -34.57 -3.25 17.67
C ALA A 125 -34.05 -4.56 18.30
N GLU A 126 -34.36 -5.71 17.70
CA GLU A 126 -33.87 -7.00 18.15
C GLU A 126 -32.43 -7.27 17.67
N ASP A 127 -32.13 -6.89 16.42
CA ASP A 127 -30.79 -7.00 15.85
C ASP A 127 -29.78 -6.07 16.54
N GLU A 128 -30.17 -4.86 16.94
CA GLU A 128 -29.33 -3.91 17.69
C GLU A 128 -29.10 -4.39 19.11
N ARG A 129 -30.12 -4.98 19.77
CA ARG A 129 -29.93 -5.63 21.08
C ARG A 129 -28.95 -6.79 20.97
N ALA A 130 -29.10 -7.65 19.96
CA ALA A 130 -28.20 -8.77 19.72
C ALA A 130 -26.77 -8.31 19.37
N ALA A 131 -26.62 -7.31 18.50
CA ALA A 131 -25.33 -6.72 18.14
C ALA A 131 -24.65 -6.06 19.34
N ARG A 132 -25.41 -5.33 20.17
CA ARG A 132 -24.93 -4.74 21.42
C ARG A 132 -24.44 -5.83 22.39
N GLN A 133 -25.21 -6.90 22.58
CA GLN A 133 -24.81 -8.01 23.43
C GLN A 133 -23.51 -8.67 22.95
N ARG A 134 -23.34 -8.85 21.63
CA ARG A 134 -22.08 -9.36 21.04
C ARG A 134 -20.91 -8.41 21.31
N LEU A 135 -21.08 -7.11 21.12
CA LEU A 135 -20.04 -6.11 21.40
C LEU A 135 -19.62 -6.12 22.88
N LEU A 136 -20.57 -6.21 23.80
CA LEU A 136 -20.26 -6.32 25.23
C LEU A 136 -19.47 -7.60 25.55
N ALA A 137 -19.82 -8.73 24.93
CA ALA A 137 -19.08 -9.98 25.09
C ALA A 137 -17.64 -9.89 24.53
N GLU A 138 -17.45 -9.25 23.38
CA GLU A 138 -16.11 -8.99 22.81
C GLU A 138 -15.26 -8.10 23.72
N ILE A 139 -15.83 -6.99 24.21
CA ILE A 139 -15.14 -6.08 25.14
C ILE A 139 -14.75 -6.82 26.42
N ALA A 140 -15.65 -7.66 26.96
CA ALA A 140 -15.36 -8.46 28.15
C ALA A 140 -14.20 -9.45 27.91
N THR A 141 -14.16 -10.08 26.74
CA THR A 141 -13.10 -11.02 26.34
C THR A 141 -11.75 -10.32 26.20
N LEU A 142 -11.71 -9.19 25.48
CA LEU A 142 -10.51 -8.36 25.32
C LEU A 142 -10.04 -7.82 26.68
N ALA A 143 -10.97 -7.41 27.55
CA ALA A 143 -10.63 -6.89 28.87
C ALA A 143 -10.03 -7.96 29.79
N ALA A 144 -10.53 -9.20 29.72
CA ALA A 144 -9.95 -10.32 30.44
C ALA A 144 -8.51 -10.59 29.98
N ALA A 145 -8.27 -10.66 28.68
CA ALA A 145 -6.93 -10.87 28.12
C ALA A 145 -5.98 -9.67 28.38
N GLY A 146 -6.51 -8.45 28.39
CA GLY A 146 -5.77 -7.24 28.77
C GLY A 146 -5.31 -7.27 30.23
N ARG A 147 -6.19 -7.67 31.15
CA ARG A 147 -5.84 -7.86 32.58
C ARG A 147 -4.77 -8.91 32.76
N GLU A 148 -4.85 -10.04 32.06
CA GLU A 148 -3.82 -11.07 32.07
C GLU A 148 -2.46 -10.52 31.60
N THR A 149 -2.45 -9.71 30.55
CA THR A 149 -1.24 -9.06 30.04
C THR A 149 -0.63 -8.12 31.08
N LEU A 150 -1.46 -7.35 31.80
CA LEU A 150 -1.01 -6.47 32.86
C LEU A 150 -0.61 -7.17 34.17
N ALA A 151 -1.09 -8.38 34.41
CA ALA A 151 -0.69 -9.18 35.57
C ALA A 151 0.74 -9.76 35.44
N ARG A 152 1.25 -9.87 34.20
CA ARG A 152 2.63 -10.32 33.94
C ARG A 152 3.65 -9.26 34.40
N PRO A 153 4.83 -9.66 34.91
CA PRO A 153 5.89 -8.72 35.28
C PRO A 153 6.24 -7.80 34.10
N ALA A 154 6.27 -6.50 34.36
CA ALA A 154 6.64 -5.52 33.35
C ALA A 154 8.17 -5.40 33.24
N SER A 155 8.67 -5.10 32.05
CA SER A 155 10.06 -4.67 31.88
C SER A 155 10.23 -3.18 32.19
N SER A 156 11.49 -2.73 32.30
CA SER A 156 11.84 -1.31 32.46
C SER A 156 11.89 -0.54 31.13
N TRP A 157 11.52 -1.16 30.00
CA TRP A 157 11.62 -0.51 28.68
C TRP A 157 10.54 0.57 28.50
N PRO A 158 10.90 1.78 28.04
CA PRO A 158 9.94 2.89 27.92
C PRO A 158 8.73 2.60 27.01
N SER A 159 8.94 1.86 25.90
CA SER A 159 7.87 1.50 24.97
C SER A 159 6.86 0.53 25.58
N GLU A 160 7.33 -0.45 26.37
CA GLU A 160 6.45 -1.38 27.09
C GLU A 160 5.67 -0.65 28.18
N LEU A 161 6.32 0.20 28.98
CA LEU A 161 5.64 0.99 30.00
C LEU A 161 4.55 1.87 29.38
N THR A 162 4.82 2.49 28.23
CA THR A 162 3.85 3.31 27.49
C THR A 162 2.67 2.47 26.99
N ALA A 163 2.93 1.32 26.37
CA ALA A 163 1.89 0.43 25.86
C ALA A 163 1.03 -0.16 26.99
N ARG A 164 1.64 -0.53 28.11
CA ARG A 164 0.92 -1.01 29.31
C ARG A 164 0.09 0.09 29.97
N ALA A 165 0.59 1.33 30.01
CA ALA A 165 -0.18 2.47 30.49
C ALA A 165 -1.39 2.76 29.60
N GLN A 166 -1.24 2.67 28.26
CA GLN A 166 -2.36 2.77 27.32
C GLN A 166 -3.40 1.67 27.55
N LEU A 167 -2.96 0.41 27.68
CA LEU A 167 -3.85 -0.72 27.99
C LEU A 167 -4.56 -0.53 29.34
N GLY A 168 -3.86 -0.03 30.36
CA GLY A 168 -4.46 0.30 31.66
C GLY A 168 -5.57 1.35 31.56
N ARG A 169 -5.36 2.41 30.78
CA ARG A 169 -6.40 3.44 30.52
C ARG A 169 -7.60 2.86 29.78
N ALA A 170 -7.37 2.05 28.75
CA ALA A 170 -8.45 1.39 28.02
C ALA A 170 -9.28 0.47 28.94
N LEU A 171 -8.63 -0.31 29.81
CA LEU A 171 -9.31 -1.15 30.81
C LEU A 171 -10.09 -0.32 31.85
N GLN A 172 -9.58 0.84 32.25
CA GLN A 172 -10.32 1.76 33.12
C GLN A 172 -11.57 2.30 32.42
N ALA A 173 -11.50 2.59 31.12
CA ALA A 173 -12.67 2.98 30.33
C ALA A 173 -13.72 1.85 30.23
N VAL A 174 -13.28 0.57 30.17
CA VAL A 174 -14.19 -0.57 30.24
C VAL A 174 -14.97 -0.63 31.56
N ALA A 175 -14.36 -0.24 32.68
CA ALA A 175 -15.07 -0.21 33.97
C ALA A 175 -16.22 0.81 34.01
N GLY A 176 -16.24 1.78 33.09
CA GLY A 176 -17.32 2.75 32.92
C GLY A 176 -18.44 2.31 31.98
N VAL A 177 -18.39 1.09 31.42
CA VAL A 177 -19.43 0.57 30.52
C VAL A 177 -20.72 0.30 31.30
N ASN A 178 -21.85 0.77 30.76
CA ASN A 178 -23.18 0.57 31.31
C ASN A 178 -24.21 0.25 30.21
N ASP A 179 -25.41 -0.15 30.61
CA ASP A 179 -26.48 -0.55 29.69
C ASP A 179 -27.03 0.59 28.82
N SER A 180 -26.77 1.85 29.18
CA SER A 180 -27.21 3.03 28.41
C SER A 180 -26.17 3.54 27.41
N MET A 181 -24.94 3.02 27.43
CA MET A 181 -23.86 3.47 26.54
C MET A 181 -24.21 3.22 25.07
N PRO A 182 -24.21 4.21 24.16
CA PRO A 182 -24.57 4.00 22.76
C PRO A 182 -23.67 2.97 22.06
N SER A 183 -24.24 2.17 21.12
CA SER A 183 -23.51 1.12 20.40
C SER A 183 -22.26 1.64 19.68
N ALA A 184 -22.31 2.86 19.13
CA ALA A 184 -21.13 3.51 18.52
C ALA A 184 -20.01 3.84 19.52
N GLN A 185 -20.34 4.06 20.80
CA GLN A 185 -19.35 4.27 21.86
C GLN A 185 -18.75 2.93 22.32
N LEU A 186 -19.56 1.87 22.40
CA LEU A 186 -19.08 0.51 22.64
C LEU A 186 -18.10 0.06 21.54
N GLN A 187 -18.41 0.34 20.28
CA GLN A 187 -17.52 0.03 19.15
C GLN A 187 -16.16 0.72 19.29
N ARG A 188 -16.16 2.04 19.53
CA ARG A 188 -14.92 2.80 19.74
C ARG A 188 -14.09 2.26 20.91
N LEU A 189 -14.75 1.90 22.01
CA LEU A 189 -14.08 1.31 23.18
C LEU A 189 -13.48 -0.05 22.87
N ARG A 190 -14.19 -0.90 22.11
CA ARG A 190 -13.71 -2.20 21.63
C ARG A 190 -12.46 -2.04 20.78
N ASP A 191 -12.46 -1.10 19.84
CA ASP A 191 -11.33 -0.86 18.94
C ASP A 191 -10.12 -0.23 19.67
N GLU A 192 -10.36 0.69 20.60
CA GLU A 192 -9.32 1.24 21.49
C GLU A 192 -8.67 0.14 22.34
N LEU A 193 -9.48 -0.73 22.95
CA LEU A 193 -8.98 -1.83 23.76
C LEU A 193 -8.20 -2.86 22.93
N ALA A 194 -8.70 -3.21 21.73
CA ALA A 194 -8.02 -4.13 20.83
C ALA A 194 -6.66 -3.59 20.37
N SER A 195 -6.60 -2.30 19.99
CA SER A 195 -5.35 -1.64 19.57
C SER A 195 -4.34 -1.53 20.71
N ALA A 196 -4.77 -1.16 21.92
CA ALA A 196 -3.91 -1.08 23.10
C ALA A 196 -3.38 -2.47 23.52
N GLN A 197 -4.22 -3.51 23.44
CA GLN A 197 -3.80 -4.88 23.71
C GLN A 197 -2.77 -5.37 22.68
N LEU A 198 -2.97 -5.06 21.40
CA LEU A 198 -2.02 -5.39 20.34
C LEU A 198 -0.68 -4.69 20.55
N ALA A 199 -0.69 -3.39 20.88
CA ALA A 199 0.52 -2.62 21.19
C ALA A 199 1.29 -3.21 22.37
N ALA A 200 0.59 -3.58 23.46
CA ALA A 200 1.21 -4.21 24.63
C ALA A 200 1.84 -5.59 24.29
N ARG A 201 1.16 -6.40 23.46
CA ARG A 201 1.69 -7.70 23.02
C ARG A 201 2.91 -7.55 22.11
N TYR A 202 2.90 -6.58 21.20
CA TYR A 202 4.05 -6.33 20.33
C TYR A 202 5.23 -5.78 21.11
N ALA A 203 5.03 -4.84 22.04
CA ALA A 203 6.11 -4.34 22.89
C ALA A 203 6.81 -5.49 23.64
N TYR A 204 6.04 -6.48 24.10
CA TYR A 204 6.57 -7.69 24.73
C TYR A 204 7.28 -8.63 23.75
N ARG A 205 6.80 -8.75 22.50
CA ARG A 205 7.39 -9.64 21.48
C ARG A 205 8.63 -9.05 20.81
N THR A 206 8.70 -7.72 20.68
CA THR A 206 9.88 -6.98 20.21
C THR A 206 10.95 -6.86 21.30
N TRP A 207 10.76 -7.54 22.44
CA TRP A 207 11.87 -7.94 23.28
C TRP A 207 12.95 -8.55 22.37
N PRO A 208 14.21 -8.12 22.46
CA PRO A 208 15.27 -8.75 21.70
C PRO A 208 15.40 -10.19 22.21
N SER A 209 14.80 -11.14 21.52
CA SER A 209 15.08 -12.58 21.71
C SER A 209 16.53 -12.91 21.35
N LEU A 210 17.27 -11.95 20.80
CA LEU A 210 18.72 -11.94 20.87
C LEU A 210 19.12 -11.46 22.26
N ALA A 211 19.50 -12.41 23.10
CA ALA A 211 20.61 -12.20 24.01
C ALA A 211 21.80 -11.67 23.19
N ALA A 212 21.87 -10.36 22.97
CA ALA A 212 23.13 -9.70 22.79
C ALA A 212 23.67 -9.51 24.22
N PRO A 213 24.87 -10.04 24.54
CA PRO A 213 25.52 -9.71 25.79
C PRO A 213 25.66 -8.18 25.87
N PHE A 214 25.71 -7.65 27.09
CA PHE A 214 26.14 -6.27 27.36
C PHE A 214 27.15 -5.77 26.32
N PRO A 215 26.98 -4.56 25.73
CA PRO A 215 27.90 -4.11 24.70
C PRO A 215 29.32 -4.01 25.29
N PRO A 216 30.35 -4.61 24.66
CA PRO A 216 31.71 -4.24 24.99
C PRO A 216 31.91 -2.74 24.68
N PRO A 217 32.69 -2.03 25.50
CA PRO A 217 32.85 -0.58 25.41
C PRO A 217 33.70 -0.20 24.21
N GLN A 218 33.11 -0.11 23.00
CA GLN A 218 33.61 0.63 21.83
C GLN A 218 32.76 0.34 20.58
N TRP A 219 31.55 0.89 20.52
CA TRP A 219 30.90 1.11 19.24
C TRP A 219 31.57 2.31 18.56
N VAL A 220 32.53 2.03 17.70
CA VAL A 220 32.98 2.99 16.69
C VAL A 220 31.95 2.92 15.57
N GLU A 221 31.18 3.98 15.41
CA GLU A 221 30.27 4.12 14.27
C GLU A 221 31.10 3.93 12.99
N PRO A 222 30.78 2.93 12.14
CA PRO A 222 31.54 2.72 10.92
C PRO A 222 31.47 4.02 10.09
N PRO A 223 32.60 4.46 9.50
CA PRO A 223 32.64 5.72 8.79
C PRO A 223 31.54 5.77 7.71
N PRO A 224 30.93 6.95 7.48
CA PRO A 224 29.87 7.10 6.49
C PRO A 224 30.37 6.60 5.14
N ARG A 225 29.63 5.66 4.54
CA ARG A 225 29.96 5.16 3.20
C ARG A 225 29.85 6.30 2.19
N PRO A 226 30.75 6.37 1.20
CA PRO A 226 30.65 7.38 0.14
C PRO A 226 29.30 7.29 -0.55
N ALA A 227 28.73 8.45 -0.90
CA ALA A 227 27.46 8.50 -1.60
C ALA A 227 27.61 7.86 -3.00
N PRO A 228 26.62 7.07 -3.46
CA PRO A 228 26.71 6.41 -4.75
C PRO A 228 26.78 7.44 -5.89
N PRO A 229 27.49 7.14 -7.00
CA PRO A 229 27.61 8.03 -8.14
C PRO A 229 26.24 8.51 -8.63
N GLN A 230 26.13 9.80 -8.97
CA GLN A 230 24.85 10.41 -9.41
C GLN A 230 24.22 9.68 -10.59
N ARG A 231 25.04 9.19 -11.52
CA ARG A 231 24.58 8.43 -12.69
C ARG A 231 23.87 7.13 -12.28
N LEU A 232 24.39 6.42 -11.27
CA LEU A 232 23.77 5.21 -10.75
C LEU A 232 22.47 5.51 -10.01
N ARG A 233 22.45 6.57 -9.18
CA ARG A 233 21.21 7.02 -8.49
C ARG A 233 20.09 7.30 -9.49
N ARG A 234 20.40 8.03 -10.57
CA ARG A 234 19.41 8.35 -11.61
C ARG A 234 18.90 7.11 -12.35
N ALA A 235 19.76 6.13 -12.62
CA ALA A 235 19.33 4.88 -13.22
C ALA A 235 18.38 4.08 -12.32
N VAL A 236 18.66 4.05 -11.02
CA VAL A 236 17.78 3.41 -10.02
C VAL A 236 16.44 4.12 -9.96
N GLU A 237 16.40 5.46 -9.98
CA GLU A 237 15.13 6.21 -10.04
C GLU A 237 14.30 5.83 -11.27
N LEU A 238 14.92 5.79 -12.46
CA LEU A 238 14.24 5.41 -13.71
C LEU A 238 13.71 3.97 -13.64
N PHE A 239 14.52 3.05 -13.11
CA PHE A 239 14.11 1.66 -12.93
C PHE A 239 12.92 1.53 -11.96
N LEU A 240 12.98 2.21 -10.81
CA LEU A 240 11.92 2.17 -9.80
C LEU A 240 10.64 2.88 -10.25
N SER A 241 10.74 3.84 -11.18
CA SER A 241 9.56 4.47 -11.80
C SER A 241 8.97 3.68 -12.97
N GLY A 242 9.54 2.52 -13.30
CA GLY A 242 9.11 1.68 -14.44
C GLY A 242 9.59 2.16 -15.81
N ASP A 243 10.46 3.17 -15.89
CA ASP A 243 11.07 3.62 -17.15
C ASP A 243 12.31 2.77 -17.48
N TYR A 244 12.08 1.50 -17.81
CA TYR A 244 13.13 0.54 -18.08
C TYR A 244 13.96 0.93 -19.31
N ARG A 245 13.34 1.48 -20.35
CA ARG A 245 14.04 1.95 -21.56
C ARG A 245 14.95 3.12 -21.23
N GLY A 246 14.48 4.08 -20.43
CA GLY A 246 15.29 5.19 -19.93
C GLY A 246 16.47 4.69 -19.08
N ALA A 247 16.26 3.71 -18.19
CA ALA A 247 17.32 3.13 -17.39
C ALA A 247 18.43 2.46 -18.24
N VAL A 248 18.05 1.67 -19.26
CA VAL A 248 19.00 1.05 -20.20
C VAL A 248 19.78 2.12 -20.98
N GLN A 249 19.08 3.12 -21.51
CA GLN A 249 19.70 4.19 -22.30
C GLN A 249 20.65 5.04 -21.45
N TRP A 250 20.27 5.35 -20.21
CA TRP A 250 21.09 6.15 -19.29
C TRP A 250 22.38 5.43 -18.88
N LEU A 251 22.31 4.10 -18.79
CA LEU A 251 23.43 3.22 -18.49
C LEU A 251 24.09 2.62 -19.74
N SER A 252 23.91 3.19 -20.93
CA SER A 252 24.54 2.69 -22.17
C SER A 252 26.07 2.60 -22.04
N GLU A 253 26.68 3.57 -21.34
CA GLU A 253 28.09 3.57 -20.95
C GLU A 253 28.21 3.21 -19.45
N CYS A 254 28.47 1.93 -19.17
CA CYS A 254 28.50 1.39 -17.80
C CYS A 254 29.78 1.66 -17.01
N THR A 255 30.78 2.35 -17.57
CA THR A 255 32.06 2.56 -16.90
C THR A 255 31.94 3.62 -15.79
N MET A 256 32.02 3.17 -14.54
CA MET A 256 32.10 4.02 -13.35
C MET A 256 33.49 3.86 -12.70
N PRO A 257 33.97 4.86 -11.94
CA PRO A 257 35.27 4.77 -11.25
C PRO A 257 35.36 3.61 -10.25
N GLU A 258 34.24 3.24 -9.65
CA GLU A 258 34.16 2.18 -8.65
C GLU A 258 33.66 0.86 -9.27
N VAL A 259 34.38 -0.24 -9.00
CA VAL A 259 34.03 -1.58 -9.48
C VAL A 259 32.63 -1.98 -9.02
N GLN A 260 32.28 -1.67 -7.77
CA GLN A 260 30.95 -1.96 -7.22
C GLN A 260 29.84 -1.16 -7.90
N ALA A 261 30.07 0.12 -8.21
CA ALA A 261 29.11 0.94 -8.94
C ALA A 261 28.90 0.45 -10.37
N THR A 262 29.98 0.01 -11.03
CA THR A 262 29.92 -0.61 -12.37
C THR A 262 29.13 -1.92 -12.32
N ALA A 263 29.36 -2.77 -11.32
CA ALA A 263 28.59 -4.00 -11.12
C ALA A 263 27.10 -3.74 -10.89
N LEU A 264 26.75 -2.74 -10.07
CA LEU A 264 25.37 -2.32 -9.85
C LEU A 264 24.73 -1.75 -11.13
N ALA A 265 25.49 -1.00 -11.94
CA ALA A 265 25.00 -0.52 -13.23
C ALA A 265 24.63 -1.68 -14.16
N HIS A 266 25.48 -2.71 -14.26
CA HIS A 266 25.16 -3.93 -15.01
C HIS A 266 23.94 -4.67 -14.45
N LEU A 267 23.80 -4.77 -13.12
CA LEU A 267 22.62 -5.38 -12.50
C LEU A 267 21.33 -4.66 -12.91
N ILE A 268 21.30 -3.33 -12.79
CA ILE A 268 20.13 -2.51 -13.13
C ILE A 268 19.83 -2.58 -14.63
N ARG A 269 20.84 -2.53 -15.49
CA ARG A 269 20.67 -2.63 -16.94
C ARG A 269 20.15 -4.01 -17.36
N SER A 270 20.68 -5.07 -16.76
CA SER A 270 20.18 -6.44 -16.94
C SER A 270 18.70 -6.57 -16.53
N ALA A 271 18.34 -6.06 -15.35
CA ALA A 271 16.97 -6.08 -14.86
C ALA A 271 16.03 -5.33 -15.80
N ALA A 272 16.38 -4.09 -16.17
CA ALA A 272 15.59 -3.28 -17.08
C ALA A 272 15.41 -3.96 -18.45
N GLY A 273 16.48 -4.52 -19.03
CA GLY A 273 16.43 -5.27 -20.28
C GLY A 273 15.55 -6.51 -20.21
N TYR A 274 15.61 -7.26 -19.10
CA TYR A 274 14.74 -8.41 -18.85
C TYR A 274 13.26 -8.00 -18.75
N TYR A 275 12.94 -6.92 -18.04
CA TYR A 275 11.57 -6.42 -17.98
C TYR A 275 11.05 -5.98 -19.34
N LEU A 276 11.86 -5.28 -20.15
CA LEU A 276 11.50 -4.94 -21.53
C LEU A 276 11.26 -6.18 -22.40
N PHE A 277 12.05 -7.24 -22.23
CA PHE A 277 11.82 -8.53 -22.89
C PHE A 277 10.46 -9.12 -22.50
N VAL A 278 10.12 -9.13 -21.21
CA VAL A 278 8.81 -9.61 -20.73
C VAL A 278 7.67 -8.74 -21.26
N GLU A 279 7.81 -7.41 -21.27
CA GLU A 279 6.83 -6.47 -21.83
C GLU A 279 6.60 -6.66 -23.34
N SER A 280 7.64 -7.08 -24.08
CA SER A 280 7.52 -7.44 -25.50
C SER A 280 6.73 -8.74 -25.75
N GLY A 281 6.24 -9.39 -24.69
CA GLY A 281 5.64 -10.72 -24.75
C GLY A 281 6.67 -11.81 -25.00
N GLU A 282 7.90 -11.62 -24.52
CA GLU A 282 9.03 -12.56 -24.65
C GLU A 282 9.45 -12.84 -26.11
N ARG A 283 9.26 -11.86 -27.01
CA ARG A 283 9.53 -12.01 -28.45
C ARG A 283 10.87 -11.43 -28.89
N ASP A 284 11.34 -10.39 -28.21
CA ASP A 284 12.57 -9.70 -28.57
C ASP A 284 13.81 -10.40 -27.98
N GLN A 285 14.36 -11.34 -28.75
CA GLN A 285 15.55 -12.10 -28.34
C GLN A 285 16.80 -11.22 -28.20
N GLN A 286 16.84 -10.03 -28.79
CA GLN A 286 17.97 -9.12 -28.63
C GLN A 286 17.98 -8.52 -27.22
N LEU A 287 16.82 -8.13 -26.69
CA LEU A 287 16.68 -7.66 -25.31
C LEU A 287 17.10 -8.75 -24.30
N LEU A 288 16.68 -10.00 -24.53
CA LEU A 288 17.07 -11.12 -23.68
C LEU A 288 18.59 -11.36 -23.71
N ALA A 289 19.20 -11.34 -24.91
CA ALA A 289 20.64 -11.53 -25.06
C ALA A 289 21.45 -10.42 -24.37
N GLN A 290 21.00 -9.16 -24.49
CA GLN A 290 21.62 -8.02 -23.81
C GLN A 290 21.49 -8.15 -22.28
N ALA A 291 20.29 -8.48 -21.79
CA ALA A 291 20.07 -8.67 -20.36
C ALA A 291 20.94 -9.79 -19.77
N ARG A 292 21.16 -10.88 -20.52
CA ARG A 292 22.07 -11.97 -20.13
C ARG A 292 23.53 -11.53 -20.10
N ALA A 293 23.98 -10.82 -21.13
CA ALA A 293 25.34 -10.28 -21.19
C ALA A 293 25.62 -9.35 -19.99
N ASP A 294 24.66 -8.51 -19.61
CA ASP A 294 24.77 -7.64 -18.44
C ASP A 294 24.73 -8.41 -17.11
N ALA A 295 23.87 -9.42 -16.99
CA ALA A 295 23.86 -10.29 -15.81
C ALA A 295 25.22 -10.98 -15.63
N GLN A 296 25.78 -11.51 -16.72
CA GLN A 296 27.09 -12.13 -16.73
C GLN A 296 28.19 -11.13 -16.34
N ALA A 297 28.21 -9.94 -16.95
CA ALA A 297 29.18 -8.89 -16.62
C ALA A 297 29.12 -8.47 -15.14
N CYS A 298 27.91 -8.37 -14.58
CA CYS A 298 27.71 -8.11 -13.15
C CYS A 298 28.33 -9.22 -12.29
N ARG A 299 28.06 -10.50 -12.61
CA ARG A 299 28.59 -11.66 -11.88
C ARG A 299 30.12 -11.74 -11.95
N THR A 300 30.70 -11.49 -13.13
CA THR A 300 32.16 -11.60 -13.32
C THR A 300 32.95 -10.42 -12.77
N SER A 301 32.30 -9.33 -12.37
CA SER A 301 32.96 -8.14 -11.79
C SER A 301 33.65 -8.38 -10.46
N GLY A 302 33.32 -9.46 -9.73
CA GLY A 302 33.89 -9.78 -8.42
C GLY A 302 33.39 -8.91 -7.25
N ALA A 303 32.44 -8.01 -7.48
CA ALA A 303 31.95 -7.07 -6.46
C ALA A 303 30.94 -7.67 -5.46
N GLY A 304 30.58 -8.95 -5.60
CA GLY A 304 29.59 -9.61 -4.73
C GLY A 304 28.18 -9.03 -4.83
N VAL A 305 27.86 -8.34 -5.92
CA VAL A 305 26.56 -7.71 -6.15
C VAL A 305 25.56 -8.77 -6.61
N ALA A 306 24.39 -8.82 -5.97
CA ALA A 306 23.30 -9.74 -6.29
C ALA A 306 21.95 -9.02 -6.16
N PRO A 307 20.91 -9.46 -6.89
CA PRO A 307 19.57 -8.94 -6.71
C PRO A 307 19.04 -9.26 -5.30
N VAL A 308 18.43 -8.26 -4.67
CA VAL A 308 17.74 -8.39 -3.37
C VAL A 308 16.24 -8.53 -3.57
N ARG A 309 15.64 -9.46 -2.83
CA ARG A 309 14.23 -9.87 -2.96
C ARG A 309 13.21 -8.74 -2.79
N ASP A 310 13.57 -7.70 -2.04
CA ASP A 310 12.69 -6.56 -1.80
C ASP A 310 12.65 -5.58 -2.99
N ALA A 311 13.63 -5.61 -3.89
CA ALA A 311 13.75 -4.70 -5.02
C ALA A 311 13.55 -5.37 -6.39
N PHE A 312 13.68 -6.69 -6.47
CA PHE A 312 13.60 -7.44 -7.72
C PHE A 312 12.59 -8.58 -7.64
N SER A 313 11.94 -8.88 -8.77
CA SER A 313 10.99 -10.00 -8.82
C SER A 313 11.72 -11.34 -8.70
N PRO A 314 11.07 -12.37 -8.10
CA PRO A 314 11.63 -13.72 -8.05
C PRO A 314 11.99 -14.31 -9.43
N ARG A 315 11.27 -13.91 -10.49
CA ARG A 315 11.58 -14.32 -11.87
C ARG A 315 12.92 -13.74 -12.34
N PHE A 316 13.20 -12.46 -12.07
CA PHE A 316 14.49 -11.87 -12.41
C PHE A 316 15.62 -12.45 -11.58
N GLU A 317 15.40 -12.73 -10.28
CA GLU A 317 16.43 -13.41 -9.48
C GLU A 317 16.80 -14.79 -10.05
N ALA A 318 15.82 -15.55 -10.52
CA ALA A 318 16.05 -16.84 -11.16
C ALA A 318 16.84 -16.67 -12.46
N PHE A 319 16.40 -15.74 -13.32
CA PHE A 319 17.11 -15.36 -14.55
C PHE A 319 18.56 -14.94 -14.29
N PHE A 320 18.82 -14.12 -13.26
CA PHE A 320 20.15 -13.65 -12.92
C PHE A 320 21.08 -14.77 -12.40
N ARG A 321 20.53 -15.89 -11.91
CA ARG A 321 21.32 -17.06 -11.50
C ARG A 321 21.66 -18.00 -12.66
N GLU A 322 21.00 -17.86 -13.81
CA GLU A 322 21.31 -18.66 -14.99
C GLU A 322 22.72 -18.31 -15.50
N PRO A 323 23.56 -19.33 -15.80
CA PRO A 323 24.93 -19.14 -16.27
C PRO A 323 25.00 -18.40 -17.60
#